data_AF-A0AAP0IDA2-F1
#
_entry.id   AF-A0AAP0IDA2-F1
#
_cell.length_a   1.000
_cell.length_b   1.000
_cell.length_c   1.000
_cell.angle_alpha   90.00
_cell.angle_beta   90.00
_cell.angle_gamma   90.00
#
_symmetry.space_group_name_H-M   'P 1'
#
loop_
_entity.id
_entity.type
_entity.pdbx_description
1 polymer ?
#
loop_
_entity_poly.entity_id
_entity_poly.type
_entity_poly.pdbx_seq_one_letter_code
_entity_poly.pdbx_strand_id
1 'polypeptide(L)'
;MKSMLPSEVTRVFWLGIPRKFCNMYLPKENVEFILVDENKEEYATKYLFAKNGLSAGWKRFSDAHGLLEGDALIFHLVEATKFEVIIIRANSLGDVKPLAPQRKKDSRKHIETEKRSEGRKLRTRKLSELQPSAEDAANCSGEDISEVLEGTKINQNAIKFEDIIRDQASFSVVVNGLSIDSELSEYTISKYYKLCSSQKAFLHEKLLKGMNRKLVAGIISETVDISDAIEACVLNLSNSEFASWDACLGAFEQMGMNVAFLRCQLQQLVGTTKNQKRWRRQ
;
A
#
# COMPACT_ATOMS: atom_id res chain seq x y z
N MET A 1 1.74 -2.82 4.35
CA MET A 1 2.29 -1.49 4.63
C MET A 1 1.61 -0.95 5.87
N LYS A 2 2.36 -0.40 6.82
CA LYS A 2 1.86 0.20 8.06
C LYS A 2 2.65 1.47 8.34
N SER A 3 1.97 2.62 8.39
CA SER A 3 2.57 3.88 8.84
C SER A 3 2.73 3.89 10.35
N MET A 4 3.85 4.44 10.82
CA MET A 4 4.24 4.49 12.21
C MET A 4 3.52 5.60 12.97
N LEU A 5 2.92 5.24 14.11
CA LEU A 5 2.30 6.16 15.05
C LEU A 5 3.24 6.46 16.24
N PRO A 6 3.07 7.60 16.95
CA PRO A 6 3.87 7.94 18.13
C PRO A 6 3.93 6.84 19.20
N SER A 7 2.83 6.12 19.40
CA SER A 7 2.72 4.98 20.32
C SER A 7 3.70 3.84 19.99
N GLU A 8 3.98 3.63 18.71
CA GLU A 8 4.72 2.49 18.18
C GLU A 8 6.24 2.73 18.16
N VAL A 9 6.65 4.01 18.16
CA VAL A 9 8.06 4.44 17.92
C VAL A 9 8.65 5.27 19.06
N THR A 10 7.84 5.97 19.86
CA THR A 10 8.36 6.88 20.91
C THR A 10 7.84 6.60 22.32
N ARG A 11 6.63 6.03 22.47
CA ARG A 11 5.98 5.90 23.79
C ARG A 11 5.89 4.45 24.31
N VAL A 12 5.21 3.57 23.59
CA VAL A 12 4.81 2.23 24.09
C VAL A 12 5.63 1.12 23.44
N PHE A 13 6.18 1.36 22.24
CA PHE A 13 6.95 0.39 21.46
C PHE A 13 6.22 -0.95 21.28
N TRP A 14 4.92 -0.85 21.01
CA TRP A 14 4.06 -1.95 20.59
C TRP A 14 3.57 -1.66 19.17
N LEU A 15 3.72 -2.62 18.25
CA LEU A 15 3.26 -2.48 16.88
C LEU A 15 2.01 -3.33 16.64
N GLY A 16 0.88 -2.67 16.35
CA GLY A 16 -0.36 -3.34 15.98
C GLY A 16 -0.32 -3.87 14.54
N ILE A 17 -0.58 -5.17 14.37
CA ILE A 17 -0.77 -5.82 13.08
C ILE A 17 -2.28 -5.95 12.81
N PRO A 18 -2.79 -5.66 11.59
CA PRO A 18 -4.21 -5.76 11.29
C PRO A 18 -4.80 -7.14 11.60
N ARG A 19 -5.84 -7.19 12.44
CA ARG A 19 -6.45 -8.44 12.95
C ARG A 19 -6.87 -9.43 11.84
N LYS A 20 -7.35 -8.94 10.68
CA LYS A 20 -7.67 -9.78 9.52
C LYS A 20 -6.43 -10.53 8.99
N PHE A 21 -5.27 -9.84 8.94
CA PHE A 21 -4.01 -10.43 8.50
C PHE A 21 -3.48 -11.45 9.52
N CYS A 22 -3.50 -11.11 10.82
CA CYS A 22 -3.18 -12.05 11.90
C CYS A 22 -3.96 -13.36 11.79
N ASN A 23 -5.28 -13.28 11.68
CA ASN A 23 -6.17 -14.45 11.66
C ASN A 23 -5.98 -15.36 10.43
N MET A 24 -5.50 -14.81 9.31
CA MET A 24 -5.34 -15.54 8.04
C MET A 24 -3.94 -16.15 7.88
N TYR A 25 -2.90 -15.47 8.35
CA TYR A 25 -1.51 -15.78 7.97
C TYR A 25 -0.54 -16.00 9.14
N LEU A 26 -0.89 -15.60 10.37
CA LEU A 26 0.03 -15.67 11.51
C LEU A 26 -0.36 -16.80 12.49
N PRO A 27 0.59 -17.33 13.27
CA PRO A 27 0.33 -18.36 14.28
C PRO A 27 -0.71 -17.92 15.32
N LYS A 28 -1.53 -18.87 15.80
CA LYS A 28 -2.59 -18.62 16.78
C LYS A 28 -2.10 -18.67 18.24
N GLU A 29 -0.81 -18.42 18.45
CA GLU A 29 -0.14 -18.48 19.75
C GLU A 29 0.97 -17.42 19.84
N ASN A 30 1.53 -17.24 21.04
CA ASN A 30 2.58 -16.26 21.29
C ASN A 30 3.95 -16.82 20.90
N VAL A 31 4.41 -16.51 19.70
CA VAL A 31 5.70 -16.98 19.14
C VAL A 31 6.74 -15.86 19.04
N GLU A 32 8.00 -16.24 18.91
CA GLU A 32 9.04 -15.33 18.44
C GLU A 32 8.96 -15.18 16.92
N PHE A 33 9.09 -13.95 16.44
CA PHE A 33 9.20 -13.58 15.04
C PHE A 33 10.60 -13.01 14.77
N ILE A 34 11.12 -13.26 13.58
CA ILE A 34 12.34 -12.63 13.08
C ILE A 34 11.96 -11.54 12.07
N LEU A 35 12.43 -10.31 12.32
CA LEU A 35 12.40 -9.22 11.36
C LEU A 35 13.75 -9.16 10.64
N VAL A 36 13.75 -9.19 9.31
CA VAL A 36 14.94 -9.09 8.48
C VAL A 36 14.94 -7.73 7.80
N ASP A 37 16.03 -6.97 7.94
CA ASP A 37 16.16 -5.66 7.30
C ASP A 37 16.69 -5.73 5.86
N GLU A 38 16.88 -4.58 5.24
CA GLU A 38 17.42 -4.42 3.88
C GLU A 38 18.88 -4.90 3.76
N ASN A 39 19.64 -4.92 4.87
CA ASN A 39 21.01 -5.44 4.95
C ASN A 39 21.07 -6.95 5.27
N LYS A 40 19.92 -7.61 5.38
CA LYS A 40 19.74 -9.00 5.84
C LYS A 40 20.19 -9.25 7.29
N GLU A 41 20.16 -8.22 8.14
CA GLU A 41 20.31 -8.36 9.59
C GLU A 41 19.00 -8.83 10.23
N GLU A 42 19.09 -9.75 11.19
CA GLU A 42 17.94 -10.37 11.84
C GLU A 42 17.69 -9.82 13.25
N TYR A 43 16.44 -9.44 13.53
CA TYR A 43 15.99 -8.87 14.78
C TYR A 43 14.81 -9.68 15.35
N ALA A 44 15.06 -10.41 16.43
CA ALA A 44 14.02 -11.15 17.14
C ALA A 44 13.03 -10.22 17.85
N THR A 45 11.74 -10.54 17.74
CA THR A 45 10.63 -9.83 18.41
C THR A 45 9.50 -10.78 18.78
N LYS A 46 8.81 -10.51 19.89
CA LYS A 46 7.72 -11.36 20.37
C LYS A 46 6.37 -10.93 19.79
N TYR A 47 5.76 -11.81 19.01
CA TYR A 47 4.36 -11.70 18.59
C TYR A 47 3.42 -12.13 19.71
N LEU A 48 2.36 -11.34 19.91
CA LEU A 48 1.32 -11.61 20.89
C LEU A 48 0.00 -11.83 20.15
N PHE A 49 -0.39 -13.09 19.94
CA PHE A 49 -1.61 -13.48 19.23
C PHE A 49 -2.85 -12.80 19.82
N ALA A 50 -3.06 -12.93 21.14
CA ALA A 50 -4.21 -12.35 21.83
C ALA A 50 -4.29 -10.81 21.73
N LYS A 51 -3.17 -10.13 21.41
CA LYS A 51 -3.13 -8.68 21.22
C LYS A 51 -2.96 -8.24 19.76
N ASN A 52 -2.76 -9.17 18.81
CA ASN A 52 -2.52 -8.89 17.40
C ASN A 52 -1.34 -7.92 17.15
N GLY A 53 -0.18 -8.14 17.77
CA GLY A 53 0.94 -7.22 17.58
C GLY A 53 2.31 -7.70 18.05
N LEU A 54 3.35 -7.00 17.61
CA LEU A 54 4.74 -7.19 18.02
C LEU A 54 5.05 -6.35 19.26
N SER A 55 5.90 -6.89 20.15
CA SER A 55 6.10 -6.33 21.49
C SER A 55 7.58 -6.29 21.90
N ALA A 56 8.01 -7.16 22.81
CA ALA A 56 9.42 -7.27 23.20
C ALA A 56 10.30 -7.45 21.94
N GLY A 57 11.42 -6.73 21.85
CA GLY A 57 12.28 -6.70 20.67
C GLY A 57 11.89 -5.66 19.59
N TRP A 58 10.62 -5.25 19.48
CA TRP A 58 10.22 -4.22 18.50
C TRP A 58 10.96 -2.89 18.73
N LYS A 59 11.09 -2.46 19.99
CA LYS A 59 11.91 -1.29 20.34
C LYS A 59 13.35 -1.39 19.79
N ARG A 60 13.97 -2.56 19.87
CA ARG A 60 15.36 -2.76 19.41
C ARG A 60 15.48 -2.55 17.91
N PHE A 61 14.51 -3.03 17.14
CA PHE A 61 14.41 -2.79 15.70
C PHE A 61 14.17 -1.31 15.40
N SER A 62 13.20 -0.70 16.09
CA SER A 62 12.86 0.73 15.97
C SER A 62 14.05 1.66 16.24
N ASP A 63 14.80 1.40 17.32
CA ASP A 63 15.98 2.17 17.72
C ASP A 63 17.15 1.93 16.74
N ALA A 64 17.39 0.68 16.30
CA ALA A 64 18.48 0.33 15.38
C ALA A 64 18.31 1.00 14.00
N HIS A 65 17.07 1.14 13.53
CA HIS A 65 16.77 1.84 12.28
C HIS A 65 16.44 3.32 12.49
N GLY A 66 16.39 3.84 13.71
CA GLY A 66 15.98 5.23 13.98
C GLY A 66 14.66 5.58 13.29
N LEU A 67 13.63 4.73 13.46
CA LEU A 67 12.29 4.98 12.93
C LEU A 67 11.71 6.27 13.54
N LEU A 68 10.90 6.98 12.77
CA LEU A 68 10.17 8.18 13.22
C LEU A 68 8.65 8.04 12.98
N GLU A 69 7.88 8.96 13.55
CA GLU A 69 6.47 9.13 13.18
C GLU A 69 6.36 9.46 11.68
N GLY A 70 5.38 8.84 11.00
CA GLY A 70 5.17 9.02 9.56
C GLY A 70 6.02 8.10 8.67
N ASP A 71 7.11 7.52 9.16
CA ASP A 71 7.79 6.42 8.45
C ASP A 71 6.81 5.25 8.24
N ALA A 72 6.94 4.51 7.15
CA ALA A 72 6.05 3.41 6.81
C ALA A 72 6.84 2.13 6.53
N LEU A 73 6.40 1.02 7.13
CA LEU A 73 7.04 -0.27 6.95
C LEU A 73 6.19 -1.22 6.12
N ILE A 74 6.85 -1.96 5.23
CA ILE A 74 6.25 -3.07 4.48
C ILE A 74 6.80 -4.36 5.07
N PHE A 75 5.90 -5.15 5.67
CA PHE A 75 6.18 -6.48 6.18
C PHE A 75 5.82 -7.51 5.09
N HIS A 76 6.81 -8.26 4.61
CA HIS A 76 6.64 -9.38 3.71
C HIS A 76 6.84 -10.67 4.52
N LEU A 77 5.76 -11.43 4.75
CA LEU A 77 5.84 -12.72 5.44
C LEU A 77 6.50 -13.75 4.51
N VAL A 78 7.76 -14.09 4.76
CA VAL A 78 8.53 -15.05 3.95
C VAL A 78 8.49 -16.47 4.53
N GLU A 79 8.32 -16.59 5.84
CA GLU A 79 8.07 -17.85 6.56
C GLU A 79 7.02 -17.58 7.65
N ALA A 80 6.42 -18.63 8.24
CA ALA A 80 5.34 -18.49 9.23
C ALA A 80 5.68 -17.59 10.44
N THR A 81 6.96 -17.44 10.77
CA THR A 81 7.48 -16.58 11.85
C THR A 81 8.55 -15.59 11.38
N LYS A 82 8.65 -15.30 10.08
CA LYS A 82 9.70 -14.44 9.52
C LYS A 82 9.14 -13.36 8.58
N PHE A 83 9.45 -12.12 8.88
CA PHE A 83 9.15 -10.97 8.02
C PHE A 83 10.43 -10.39 7.42
N GLU A 84 10.48 -10.19 6.11
CA GLU A 84 11.34 -9.16 5.54
C GLU A 84 10.66 -7.80 5.69
N VAL A 85 11.43 -6.78 6.08
CA VAL A 85 10.92 -5.46 6.46
C VAL A 85 11.63 -4.37 5.66
N ILE A 86 10.86 -3.66 4.82
CA ILE A 86 11.32 -2.52 4.03
C ILE A 86 10.87 -1.23 4.71
N ILE A 87 11.73 -0.22 4.81
CA ILE A 87 11.47 1.02 5.53
C ILE A 87 11.38 2.21 4.55
N ILE A 88 10.18 2.75 4.40
CA ILE A 88 9.90 3.95 3.61
C ILE A 88 9.91 5.16 4.55
N ARG A 89 10.77 6.14 4.28
CA ARG A 89 10.90 7.34 5.13
C ARG A 89 9.90 8.43 4.75
N ALA A 90 9.38 9.13 5.75
CA ALA A 90 8.46 10.26 5.51
C ALA A 90 9.12 11.40 4.70
N ASN A 91 10.42 11.62 4.89
CA ASN A 91 11.14 12.81 4.40
C ASN A 91 11.96 12.58 3.12
N SER A 92 11.87 11.43 2.45
CA SER A 92 12.71 11.13 1.27
C SER A 92 12.26 11.80 -0.05
N LEU A 93 11.60 12.96 0.03
CA LEU A 93 11.32 13.83 -1.13
C LEU A 93 12.47 14.84 -1.35
N GLY A 94 13.68 14.31 -1.46
CA GLY A 94 14.92 15.08 -1.60
C GLY A 94 16.14 14.17 -1.47
N ASP A 95 17.13 14.35 -2.35
CA ASP A 95 18.44 13.70 -2.36
C ASP A 95 18.47 12.16 -2.40
N VAL A 96 18.36 11.62 -3.63
CA VAL A 96 18.95 10.31 -3.94
C VAL A 96 20.47 10.46 -3.89
N LYS A 97 21.10 10.03 -2.79
CA LYS A 97 22.57 9.96 -2.69
C LYS A 97 23.01 8.52 -2.39
N PRO A 98 23.73 7.85 -3.30
CA PRO A 98 24.27 6.51 -3.04
C PRO A 98 25.43 6.55 -2.04
N LEU A 99 25.69 5.39 -1.40
CA LEU A 99 26.82 5.06 -0.51
C LEU A 99 26.66 5.57 0.96
N ALA A 100 27.09 4.84 2.00
CA ALA A 100 28.02 3.69 2.04
C ALA A 100 27.66 2.68 3.16
N PRO A 101 28.23 1.44 3.15
CA PRO A 101 27.99 0.45 4.19
C PRO A 101 28.58 0.87 5.56
N GLN A 102 27.73 0.92 6.59
CA GLN A 102 28.18 1.10 7.98
C GLN A 102 28.87 -0.18 8.47
N ARG A 103 30.19 -0.12 8.67
CA ARG A 103 30.96 -1.24 9.22
C ARG A 103 30.60 -1.47 10.69
N LYS A 104 30.31 -2.73 11.05
CA LYS A 104 30.19 -3.17 12.45
C LYS A 104 31.47 -2.84 13.22
N LYS A 105 31.31 -2.20 14.39
CA LYS A 105 32.34 -2.19 15.44
C LYS A 105 31.92 -3.18 16.52
N ASP A 106 32.50 -4.37 16.47
CA ASP A 106 32.51 -5.27 17.62
C ASP A 106 33.27 -4.63 18.78
N SER A 107 32.74 -4.75 19.99
CA SER A 107 33.50 -4.72 21.25
C SER A 107 32.63 -5.28 22.39
N ARG A 108 32.94 -6.50 22.82
CA ARG A 108 32.56 -7.06 24.14
C ARG A 108 33.78 -7.07 25.06
N LYS A 109 33.49 -7.14 26.38
CA LYS A 109 34.39 -7.28 27.55
C LYS A 109 34.86 -5.95 28.17
N HIS A 110 35.03 -5.80 29.48
CA HIS A 110 34.35 -6.39 30.66
C HIS A 110 34.89 -5.66 31.94
N ILE A 111 34.08 -5.56 33.00
CA ILE A 111 34.50 -5.54 34.44
C ILE A 111 35.29 -4.32 35.03
N GLU A 112 34.62 -3.67 36.01
CA GLU A 112 35.10 -3.17 37.34
C GLU A 112 36.05 -1.93 37.46
N THR A 113 36.10 -1.14 38.55
CA THR A 113 35.39 -1.11 39.88
C THR A 113 35.35 0.32 40.48
N GLU A 114 34.38 0.61 41.38
CA GLU A 114 34.42 1.61 42.50
C GLU A 114 34.57 3.14 42.19
N LYS A 115 34.13 4.13 43.02
CA LYS A 115 33.56 4.16 44.40
C LYS A 115 32.79 5.49 44.69
N ARG A 116 31.72 5.44 45.51
CA ARG A 116 31.28 6.44 46.54
C ARG A 116 30.71 7.81 46.04
N SER A 117 29.78 8.55 46.71
CA SER A 117 28.58 8.33 47.58
C SER A 117 27.87 9.71 47.74
N GLU A 118 26.62 9.93 48.16
CA GLU A 118 25.46 9.12 48.64
C GLU A 118 24.20 9.82 47.99
N GLY A 119 22.94 9.79 48.45
CA GLY A 119 22.38 9.16 49.64
C GLY A 119 20.88 9.33 49.82
N ARG A 120 20.29 8.42 50.61
CA ARG A 120 18.93 8.45 51.23
C ARG A 120 17.74 8.68 50.25
N LYS A 121 16.59 7.98 50.34
CA LYS A 121 15.98 7.36 51.52
C LYS A 121 15.00 6.25 51.09
N LEU A 122 15.07 5.11 51.78
CA LEU A 122 14.16 3.97 51.64
C LEU A 122 12.78 4.28 52.26
N ARG A 123 11.67 3.82 51.62
CA ARG A 123 10.50 3.28 52.34
C ARG A 123 9.54 2.49 51.43
N THR A 124 9.72 1.18 51.44
CA THR A 124 8.69 0.19 51.11
C THR A 124 7.53 0.22 52.11
N ARG A 125 6.30 -0.02 51.65
CA ARG A 125 5.32 -0.83 52.40
C ARG A 125 4.33 -1.50 51.43
N LYS A 126 3.97 -2.74 51.77
CA LYS A 126 3.12 -3.66 51.00
C LYS A 126 1.94 -3.99 51.91
N LEU A 127 0.71 -3.97 51.40
CA LEU A 127 -0.40 -4.73 51.97
C LEU A 127 -1.43 -5.07 50.89
N SER A 128 -2.21 -6.10 51.15
CA SER A 128 -3.04 -6.87 50.24
C SER A 128 -4.53 -6.52 50.32
N GLU A 129 -5.19 -6.63 49.16
CA GLU A 129 -6.48 -7.34 48.96
C GLU A 129 -7.76 -6.87 49.69
N LEU A 130 -8.78 -6.52 48.89
CA LEU A 130 -10.22 -6.90 49.03
C LEU A 130 -11.07 -6.22 47.92
N GLN A 131 -11.96 -6.99 47.29
CA GLN A 131 -13.17 -6.53 46.55
C GLN A 131 -14.42 -6.79 47.45
N PRO A 132 -15.71 -6.53 47.10
CA PRO A 132 -16.32 -6.05 45.83
C PRO A 132 -17.45 -4.98 45.96
N SER A 133 -18.10 -4.63 44.83
CA SER A 133 -19.46 -4.06 44.57
C SER A 133 -19.36 -3.16 43.31
N ALA A 134 -20.09 -3.34 42.19
CA ALA A 134 -21.53 -3.12 41.93
C ALA A 134 -21.97 -1.68 42.31
N GLU A 135 -22.68 -0.90 41.48
CA GLU A 135 -23.59 -1.23 40.36
C GLU A 135 -23.83 -0.05 39.35
N ASP A 136 -24.41 -0.36 38.16
CA ASP A 136 -25.22 0.47 37.22
C ASP A 136 -24.67 1.80 36.63
N ALA A 137 -25.05 2.30 35.43
CA ALA A 137 -25.78 1.84 34.23
C ALA A 137 -25.27 2.73 33.04
N ALA A 138 -25.53 2.54 31.74
CA ALA A 138 -26.70 1.97 31.08
C ALA A 138 -26.39 1.35 29.70
N ASN A 139 -27.28 0.45 29.29
CA ASN A 139 -27.32 -0.27 28.02
C ASN A 139 -27.95 0.56 26.89
N CYS A 140 -27.63 0.25 25.64
CA CYS A 140 -28.54 0.44 24.51
C CYS A 140 -28.24 -0.60 23.42
N SER A 141 -28.83 -1.78 23.59
CA SER A 141 -28.85 -2.86 22.62
C SER A 141 -29.99 -2.66 21.61
N GLY A 142 -29.71 -2.86 20.33
CA GLY A 142 -30.72 -3.13 19.30
C GLY A 142 -30.38 -4.44 18.60
N GLU A 143 -31.22 -5.45 18.79
CA GLU A 143 -31.34 -6.60 17.88
C GLU A 143 -32.00 -6.08 16.58
N ASP A 144 -31.73 -6.58 15.38
CA ASP A 144 -32.19 -7.90 14.94
C ASP A 144 -31.50 -8.37 13.63
N ILE A 145 -31.82 -9.59 13.23
CA ILE A 145 -31.30 -10.46 12.15
C ILE A 145 -31.39 -9.96 10.69
N SER A 146 -30.36 -10.31 9.89
CA SER A 146 -30.55 -10.95 8.57
C SER A 146 -29.24 -11.60 8.06
N GLU A 147 -29.21 -12.91 8.21
CA GLU A 147 -28.81 -13.97 7.28
C GLU A 147 -27.81 -13.74 6.11
N VAL A 148 -26.79 -14.62 6.12
CA VAL A 148 -26.24 -15.40 4.98
C VAL A 148 -25.99 -14.68 3.65
N LEU A 149 -24.69 -14.47 3.35
CA LEU A 149 -24.09 -14.98 2.11
C LEU A 149 -22.66 -15.46 2.36
N GLU A 150 -22.31 -16.63 1.81
CA GLU A 150 -20.98 -17.23 1.93
C GLU A 150 -19.94 -16.41 1.15
N GLY A 151 -18.97 -15.84 1.89
CA GLY A 151 -17.77 -15.23 1.30
C GLY A 151 -16.89 -16.28 0.64
N THR A 152 -17.16 -16.55 -0.64
CA THR A 152 -16.52 -17.59 -1.44
C THR A 152 -14.99 -17.45 -1.43
N LYS A 153 -14.28 -18.57 -1.23
CA LYS A 153 -12.86 -18.64 -1.62
C LYS A 153 -12.78 -18.29 -3.10
N ILE A 154 -12.13 -17.19 -3.46
CA ILE A 154 -11.80 -16.89 -4.86
C ILE A 154 -10.72 -17.90 -5.28
N ASN A 155 -11.19 -19.04 -5.76
CA ASN A 155 -10.39 -20.10 -6.34
C ASN A 155 -9.76 -19.60 -7.65
N GLN A 156 -8.56 -20.09 -7.97
CA GLN A 156 -7.81 -19.72 -9.17
C GLN A 156 -8.40 -20.40 -10.42
N ASN A 157 -9.62 -20.02 -10.80
CA ASN A 157 -10.21 -20.36 -12.08
C ASN A 157 -10.17 -19.15 -13.00
N ALA A 158 -9.81 -19.37 -14.26
CA ALA A 158 -9.77 -18.32 -15.29
C ALA A 158 -11.19 -17.84 -15.62
N ILE A 159 -11.64 -16.78 -14.93
CA ILE A 159 -12.84 -16.05 -15.30
C ILE A 159 -12.58 -15.39 -16.64
N LYS A 160 -13.38 -15.74 -17.65
CA LYS A 160 -13.26 -15.18 -18.99
C LYS A 160 -13.71 -13.72 -18.98
N PHE A 161 -13.05 -12.89 -19.78
CA PHE A 161 -13.30 -11.44 -19.84
C PHE A 161 -14.78 -11.13 -20.13
N GLU A 162 -15.41 -11.96 -20.95
CA GLU A 162 -16.80 -11.86 -21.40
C GLU A 162 -17.85 -12.08 -20.29
N ASP A 163 -17.48 -12.68 -19.15
CA ASP A 163 -18.40 -12.94 -18.05
C ASP A 163 -18.40 -11.81 -16.99
N ILE A 164 -17.33 -11.03 -16.90
CA ILE A 164 -17.20 -9.88 -15.97
C ILE A 164 -17.90 -8.62 -16.53
N ILE A 165 -17.93 -8.45 -17.85
CA ILE A 165 -18.38 -7.20 -18.52
C ILE A 165 -19.91 -7.12 -18.65
N ARG A 166 -20.69 -8.11 -18.18
CA ARG A 166 -22.16 -8.10 -18.32
C ARG A 166 -22.86 -7.08 -17.40
N ASP A 167 -22.20 -6.59 -16.36
CA ASP A 167 -22.74 -5.58 -15.45
C ASP A 167 -21.67 -4.55 -15.07
N GLN A 168 -21.93 -3.28 -15.40
CA GLN A 168 -21.09 -2.15 -15.03
C GLN A 168 -20.91 -2.03 -13.50
N ALA A 169 -21.92 -2.43 -12.70
CA ALA A 169 -21.85 -2.40 -11.23
C ALA A 169 -20.94 -3.50 -10.64
N SER A 170 -20.57 -4.51 -11.43
CA SER A 170 -19.65 -5.59 -11.01
C SER A 170 -18.18 -5.37 -11.41
N PHE A 171 -17.91 -4.34 -12.21
CA PHE A 171 -16.56 -4.03 -12.68
C PHE A 171 -15.66 -3.55 -11.53
N SER A 172 -14.53 -4.23 -11.35
CA SER A 172 -13.46 -3.85 -10.42
C SER A 172 -12.11 -3.94 -11.12
N VAL A 173 -11.24 -2.96 -10.85
CA VAL A 173 -9.89 -2.90 -11.42
C VAL A 173 -8.93 -3.66 -10.50
N VAL A 174 -8.53 -4.86 -10.91
CA VAL A 174 -7.73 -5.77 -10.08
C VAL A 174 -6.30 -5.87 -10.60
N VAL A 175 -5.34 -5.36 -9.81
CA VAL A 175 -3.92 -5.34 -10.15
C VAL A 175 -3.16 -6.21 -9.15
N ASN A 176 -2.37 -7.18 -9.64
CA ASN A 176 -1.67 -8.17 -8.80
C ASN A 176 -2.60 -8.89 -7.80
N GLY A 177 -3.85 -9.19 -8.21
CA GLY A 177 -4.86 -9.88 -7.38
C GLY A 177 -5.54 -9.00 -6.33
N LEU A 178 -5.37 -7.67 -6.40
CA LEU A 178 -5.89 -6.71 -5.43
C LEU A 178 -6.65 -5.60 -6.14
N SER A 179 -7.89 -5.32 -5.73
CA SER A 179 -8.64 -4.17 -6.24
C SER A 179 -7.88 -2.86 -5.93
N ILE A 180 -7.92 -1.94 -6.89
CA ILE A 180 -7.41 -0.57 -6.79
C ILE A 180 -8.54 0.48 -6.88
N ASP A 181 -9.80 0.05 -6.83
CA ASP A 181 -10.96 0.92 -7.02
C ASP A 181 -11.01 2.06 -5.98
N SER A 182 -10.49 1.82 -4.76
CA SER A 182 -10.37 2.84 -3.71
C SER A 182 -9.31 3.93 -3.98
N GLU A 183 -8.47 3.76 -5.01
CA GLU A 183 -7.47 4.74 -5.45
C GLU A 183 -7.94 5.51 -6.70
N LEU A 184 -9.15 5.22 -7.20
CA LEU A 184 -9.76 5.81 -8.39
C LEU A 184 -11.08 6.50 -8.01
N SER A 185 -11.51 7.47 -8.82
CA SER A 185 -12.86 8.03 -8.66
C SER A 185 -13.89 7.13 -9.36
N GLU A 186 -15.15 7.14 -8.90
CA GLU A 186 -16.26 6.44 -9.58
C GLU A 186 -16.37 6.83 -11.06
N TYR A 187 -16.10 8.11 -11.37
CA TYR A 187 -16.04 8.62 -12.74
C TYR A 187 -14.95 7.92 -13.56
N THR A 188 -13.73 7.86 -13.02
CA THR A 188 -12.58 7.23 -13.67
C THR A 188 -12.85 5.74 -13.90
N ILE A 189 -13.39 5.03 -12.90
CA ILE A 189 -13.76 3.60 -13.03
C ILE A 189 -14.82 3.41 -14.13
N SER A 190 -15.86 4.25 -14.16
CA SER A 190 -16.95 4.22 -15.14
C SER A 190 -16.48 4.49 -16.58
N LYS A 191 -15.59 5.47 -16.79
CA LYS A 191 -14.98 5.75 -18.10
C LYS A 191 -13.98 4.66 -18.50
N TYR A 192 -13.17 4.18 -17.57
CA TYR A 192 -12.19 3.12 -17.83
C TYR A 192 -12.84 1.77 -18.17
N TYR A 193 -13.97 1.45 -17.53
CA TYR A 193 -14.82 0.31 -17.90
C TYR A 193 -15.27 0.39 -19.37
N LYS A 194 -15.72 1.57 -19.83
CA LYS A 194 -16.14 1.78 -21.23
C LYS A 194 -14.98 1.58 -22.20
N LEU A 195 -13.77 2.04 -21.85
CA LEU A 195 -12.56 1.82 -22.65
C LEU A 195 -12.19 0.33 -22.74
N CYS A 196 -12.17 -0.37 -21.61
CA CYS A 196 -11.93 -1.83 -21.58
C CYS A 196 -12.99 -2.59 -22.40
N SER A 197 -14.27 -2.19 -22.29
CA SER A 197 -15.39 -2.77 -23.03
C SER A 197 -15.28 -2.54 -24.54
N SER A 198 -14.88 -1.33 -24.97
CA SER A 198 -14.64 -0.98 -26.37
C SER A 198 -13.56 -1.87 -27.00
N GLN A 199 -12.46 -2.10 -26.26
CA GLN A 199 -11.33 -2.92 -26.74
C GLN A 199 -11.51 -4.42 -26.49
N LYS A 200 -12.57 -4.83 -25.79
CA LYS A 200 -12.81 -6.21 -25.33
C LYS A 200 -11.61 -6.82 -24.58
N ALA A 201 -10.91 -6.00 -23.81
CA ALA A 201 -9.74 -6.42 -23.02
C ALA A 201 -9.55 -5.52 -21.80
N PHE A 202 -8.97 -6.04 -20.72
CA PHE A 202 -8.49 -5.21 -19.62
C PHE A 202 -7.23 -4.48 -20.07
N LEU A 203 -7.28 -3.15 -20.19
CA LEU A 203 -6.15 -2.39 -20.76
C LEU A 203 -4.87 -2.49 -19.91
N HIS A 204 -5.02 -2.84 -18.63
CA HIS A 204 -3.95 -2.99 -17.65
C HIS A 204 -3.40 -4.42 -17.49
N GLU A 205 -3.91 -5.42 -18.24
CA GLU A 205 -3.57 -6.84 -18.07
C GLU A 205 -2.05 -7.11 -18.16
N LYS A 206 -1.37 -6.41 -19.07
CA LYS A 206 0.05 -6.62 -19.39
C LYS A 206 0.99 -5.61 -18.72
N LEU A 207 0.48 -4.78 -17.79
CA LEU A 207 1.32 -3.87 -17.02
C LEU A 207 2.42 -4.63 -16.25
N LEU A 208 3.57 -3.97 -16.09
CA LEU A 208 4.72 -4.54 -15.38
C LEU A 208 4.33 -5.02 -13.97
N LYS A 209 4.57 -6.30 -13.69
CA LYS A 209 4.30 -6.90 -12.38
C LYS A 209 5.13 -6.20 -11.29
N GLY A 210 4.50 -5.95 -10.15
CA GLY A 210 5.13 -5.23 -9.03
C GLY A 210 4.99 -3.70 -9.06
N MET A 211 4.36 -3.10 -10.08
CA MET A 211 4.03 -1.67 -10.05
C MET A 211 3.15 -1.30 -8.84
N ASN A 212 3.40 -0.13 -8.26
CA ASN A 212 2.62 0.41 -7.15
C ASN A 212 1.17 0.70 -7.61
N ARG A 213 0.18 0.30 -6.80
CA ARG A 213 -1.25 0.54 -7.08
C ARG A 213 -1.57 2.00 -7.37
N LYS A 214 -0.94 2.95 -6.67
CA LYS A 214 -1.14 4.40 -6.92
C LYS A 214 -0.57 4.85 -8.26
N LEU A 215 0.53 4.25 -8.73
CA LEU A 215 1.08 4.52 -10.06
C LEU A 215 0.15 3.95 -11.15
N VAL A 216 -0.36 2.73 -10.95
CA VAL A 216 -1.32 2.13 -11.89
C VAL A 216 -2.64 2.90 -11.91
N ALA A 217 -3.13 3.36 -10.76
CA ALA A 217 -4.29 4.25 -10.67
C ALA A 217 -4.03 5.56 -11.42
N GLY A 218 -2.87 6.20 -11.23
CA GLY A 218 -2.47 7.40 -11.97
C GLY A 218 -2.41 7.19 -13.50
N ILE A 219 -1.84 6.07 -13.96
CA ILE A 219 -1.82 5.71 -15.39
C ILE A 219 -3.25 5.53 -15.93
N ILE A 220 -4.15 4.91 -15.16
CA ILE A 220 -5.54 4.70 -15.55
C ILE A 220 -6.30 6.03 -15.60
N SER A 221 -6.13 6.91 -14.61
CA SER A 221 -6.72 8.25 -14.61
C SER A 221 -6.25 9.07 -15.81
N GLU A 222 -4.94 9.19 -16.03
CA GLU A 222 -4.39 9.92 -17.17
C GLU A 222 -4.83 9.31 -18.53
N THR A 223 -4.97 7.99 -18.61
CA THR A 223 -5.51 7.32 -19.81
C THR A 223 -6.98 7.71 -20.07
N VAL A 224 -7.79 7.82 -19.02
CA VAL A 224 -9.18 8.31 -19.10
C VAL A 224 -9.21 9.79 -19.48
N ASP A 225 -8.42 10.64 -18.83
CA ASP A 225 -8.39 12.08 -19.06
C ASP A 225 -7.93 12.40 -20.50
N ILE A 226 -6.91 11.70 -21.02
CA ILE A 226 -6.49 11.82 -22.42
C ILE A 226 -7.59 11.32 -23.37
N SER A 227 -8.29 10.22 -23.04
CA SER A 227 -9.39 9.73 -23.87
C SER A 227 -10.56 10.72 -23.92
N ASP A 228 -10.91 11.33 -22.79
CA ASP A 228 -12.00 12.30 -22.69
C ASP A 228 -11.64 13.61 -23.39
N ALA A 229 -10.37 14.01 -23.30
CA ALA A 229 -9.85 15.13 -24.07
C ALA A 229 -9.86 14.82 -25.58
N ILE A 230 -9.52 13.60 -26.02
CA ILE A 230 -9.66 13.15 -27.42
C ILE A 230 -11.12 13.20 -27.88
N GLU A 231 -12.08 12.72 -27.07
CA GLU A 231 -13.52 12.79 -27.36
C GLU A 231 -14.01 14.25 -27.48
N ALA A 232 -13.53 15.16 -26.63
CA ALA A 232 -13.91 16.57 -26.63
C ALA A 232 -13.21 17.41 -27.71
N CYS A 233 -11.97 17.08 -28.08
CA CYS A 233 -11.09 17.93 -28.90
C CYS A 233 -11.30 17.82 -30.42
N VAL A 234 -12.52 17.57 -30.89
CA VAL A 234 -12.86 17.44 -32.33
C VAL A 234 -12.45 18.66 -33.18
N LEU A 235 -12.18 19.84 -32.58
CA LEU A 235 -11.88 21.08 -33.34
C LEU A 235 -10.68 21.95 -32.89
N ASN A 236 -10.10 21.83 -31.68
CA ASN A 236 -9.27 22.92 -31.08
C ASN A 236 -7.91 22.52 -30.45
N LEU A 237 -7.20 21.51 -30.96
CA LEU A 237 -5.89 21.11 -30.41
C LEU A 237 -4.70 22.00 -30.83
N SER A 238 -3.80 22.30 -29.87
CA SER A 238 -2.44 22.77 -30.18
C SER A 238 -1.52 21.59 -30.54
N ASN A 239 -0.47 21.87 -31.32
CA ASN A 239 0.51 20.83 -31.67
C ASN A 239 1.32 20.33 -30.45
N SER A 240 1.42 21.14 -29.39
CA SER A 240 2.13 20.81 -28.15
C SER A 240 1.36 19.84 -27.27
N GLU A 241 0.05 20.03 -27.09
CA GLU A 241 -0.79 19.11 -26.29
C GLU A 241 -0.82 17.72 -26.92
N PHE A 242 -1.01 17.64 -28.24
CA PHE A 242 -0.91 16.40 -29.01
C PHE A 242 0.43 15.67 -28.78
N ALA A 243 1.55 16.39 -28.81
CA ALA A 243 2.88 15.80 -28.63
C ALA A 243 3.07 15.26 -27.20
N SER A 244 2.58 15.98 -26.19
CA SER A 244 2.58 15.53 -24.80
C SER A 244 1.73 14.28 -24.61
N TRP A 245 0.53 14.21 -25.20
CA TRP A 245 -0.36 13.05 -25.08
C TRP A 245 0.20 11.82 -25.81
N ASP A 246 0.74 11.95 -27.03
CA ASP A 246 1.36 10.81 -27.74
C ASP A 246 2.60 10.28 -27.00
N ALA A 247 3.40 11.17 -26.39
CA ALA A 247 4.52 10.78 -25.54
C ALA A 247 4.05 10.05 -24.26
N CYS A 248 2.99 10.56 -23.61
CA CYS A 248 2.41 9.95 -22.41
C CYS A 248 1.85 8.55 -22.70
N LEU A 249 0.99 8.43 -23.72
CA LEU A 249 0.44 7.15 -24.16
C LEU A 249 1.55 6.19 -24.64
N GLY A 250 2.60 6.69 -25.31
CA GLY A 250 3.76 5.89 -25.70
C GLY A 250 4.56 5.34 -24.51
N ALA A 251 4.68 6.11 -23.42
CA ALA A 251 5.28 5.62 -22.17
C ALA A 251 4.39 4.57 -21.48
N PHE A 252 3.07 4.75 -21.51
CA PHE A 252 2.12 3.78 -20.96
C PHE A 252 2.16 2.45 -21.74
N GLU A 253 2.25 2.52 -23.07
CA GLU A 253 2.44 1.37 -23.96
C GLU A 253 3.74 0.61 -23.64
N GLN A 254 4.86 1.32 -23.40
CA GLN A 254 6.12 0.71 -22.95
C GLN A 254 6.04 0.05 -21.57
N MET A 255 5.19 0.55 -20.67
CA MET A 255 4.89 -0.09 -19.38
C MET A 255 3.92 -1.28 -19.48
N GLY A 256 3.44 -1.62 -20.68
CA GLY A 256 2.56 -2.75 -20.95
C GLY A 256 1.06 -2.42 -20.93
N MET A 257 0.69 -1.13 -20.94
CA MET A 257 -0.71 -0.70 -21.05
C MET A 257 -1.20 -0.83 -22.51
N ASN A 258 -2.35 -1.43 -22.74
CA ASN A 258 -2.96 -1.49 -24.06
C ASN A 258 -3.64 -0.16 -24.42
N VAL A 259 -2.87 0.81 -24.94
CA VAL A 259 -3.37 2.16 -25.33
C VAL A 259 -3.05 2.55 -26.78
N ALA A 260 -2.51 1.62 -27.58
CA ALA A 260 -2.17 1.87 -28.99
C ALA A 260 -3.37 2.37 -29.83
N PHE A 261 -4.60 1.97 -29.47
CA PHE A 261 -5.82 2.44 -30.12
C PHE A 261 -6.07 3.95 -29.91
N LEU A 262 -5.81 4.48 -28.71
CA LEU A 262 -5.91 5.93 -28.41
C LEU A 262 -4.87 6.71 -29.21
N ARG A 263 -3.64 6.20 -29.32
CA ARG A 263 -2.59 6.81 -30.16
C ARG A 263 -2.99 6.86 -31.63
N CYS A 264 -3.60 5.79 -32.14
CA CYS A 264 -4.12 5.74 -33.52
C CYS A 264 -5.27 6.73 -33.75
N GLN A 265 -6.20 6.87 -32.80
CA GLN A 265 -7.27 7.89 -32.86
C GLN A 265 -6.69 9.32 -32.84
N LEU A 266 -5.75 9.57 -31.92
CA LEU A 266 -5.06 10.85 -31.77
C LEU A 266 -4.33 11.27 -33.06
N GLN A 267 -3.62 10.34 -33.70
CA GLN A 267 -2.92 10.56 -34.98
C GLN A 267 -3.90 10.84 -36.14
N GLN A 268 -5.04 10.16 -36.20
CA GLN A 268 -6.10 10.42 -37.19
C GLN A 268 -6.67 11.84 -37.06
N LEU A 269 -6.92 12.32 -35.83
CA LEU A 269 -7.41 13.69 -35.57
C LEU A 269 -6.42 14.77 -36.03
N VAL A 270 -5.11 14.53 -35.92
CA VAL A 270 -4.10 15.45 -36.47
C VAL A 270 -4.02 15.40 -37.98
N GLY A 271 -4.26 14.24 -38.60
CA GLY A 271 -4.39 14.12 -40.05
C GLY A 271 -5.55 14.97 -40.61
N THR A 272 -6.73 14.90 -39.99
CA THR A 272 -7.92 15.65 -40.42
C THR A 272 -7.77 17.15 -40.20
N THR A 273 -7.30 17.61 -39.03
CA THR A 273 -7.09 19.05 -38.75
C THR A 273 -6.03 19.69 -39.65
N LYS A 274 -4.96 18.97 -40.02
CA LYS A 274 -3.95 19.47 -40.98
C LYS A 274 -4.55 19.71 -42.37
N ASN A 275 -5.40 18.80 -42.87
CA ASN A 275 -6.10 18.99 -44.13
C ASN A 275 -7.10 20.16 -44.06
N GLN A 276 -7.86 20.28 -42.97
CA GLN A 276 -8.86 21.35 -42.81
C GLN A 276 -8.24 22.76 -42.72
N LYS A 277 -7.03 22.88 -42.16
CA LYS A 277 -6.23 24.12 -42.17
C LYS A 277 -5.60 24.44 -43.54
N ARG A 278 -5.41 23.45 -44.41
CA ARG A 278 -4.87 23.63 -45.78
C ARG A 278 -5.91 24.23 -46.74
N TRP A 279 -7.17 23.81 -46.63
CA TRP A 279 -8.28 24.35 -47.44
C TRP A 279 -8.68 25.80 -47.10
N ARG A 280 -8.29 26.33 -45.93
CA ARG A 280 -8.56 27.73 -45.53
C ARG A 280 -7.43 28.72 -45.92
N ARG A 281 -6.48 28.31 -46.76
CA ARG A 281 -5.33 29.11 -47.21
C ARG A 281 -5.14 29.13 -48.74
N GLN A 282 -6.20 28.81 -49.47
CA GLN A 282 -6.31 28.93 -50.93
C GLN A 282 -7.47 29.87 -51.25
#